data_AF-A0A7C1XGK4-F1
#
_entry.id   AF-A0A7C1XGK4-F1
#
_cell.length_a   1.000
_cell.length_b   1.000
_cell.length_c   1.000
_cell.angle_alpha   90.00
_cell.angle_beta   90.00
_cell.angle_gamma   90.00
#
_symmetry.space_group_name_H-M   'P 1'
#
loop_
_entity.id
_entity.type
_entity.pdbx_description
1 polymer ?
#
loop_
_entity_poly.entity_id
_entity_poly.type
_entity_poly.pdbx_seq_one_letter_code
_entity_poly.pdbx_strand_id
1 'polypeptide(L)'
;MDYSLFLHPRNADAEIDRQELLKELKAIGFLQPDPSSAIRPGPKLMEFITYLGCSPALSSGGVEASVKLHSWEAPVWLGGEAIDRLRFPGCGHAIASGAALIEQGDPWQCPDCGNRGDLASIGWRRSAARARLFLEISPIFPREAVPSDALLDRLQQVSGQPWRWFYSRSRL
;
A
#
# COMPACT_ATOMS: atom_id res chain seq x y z
N MET A 1 -8.56 4.09 -15.07
CA MET A 1 -8.76 3.08 -14.00
C MET A 1 -7.45 3.07 -13.27
N ASP A 2 -7.43 3.71 -12.11
CA ASP A 2 -6.19 4.25 -11.58
C ASP A 2 -5.71 3.34 -10.45
N TYR A 3 -4.48 2.86 -10.60
CA TYR A 3 -3.80 2.11 -9.57
C TYR A 3 -3.11 3.07 -8.62
N SER A 4 -2.86 2.59 -7.42
CA SER A 4 -2.18 3.31 -6.37
C SER A 4 -1.09 2.45 -5.78
N LEU A 5 -0.07 3.13 -5.27
CA LEU A 5 0.90 2.56 -4.36
C LEU A 5 0.40 2.79 -2.93
N PHE A 6 0.17 1.70 -2.19
CA PHE A 6 -0.21 1.75 -0.78
C PHE A 6 0.99 1.39 0.08
N LEU A 7 1.30 2.22 1.07
CA LEU A 7 2.25 1.95 2.13
C LEU A 7 1.49 1.68 3.41
N HIS A 8 1.94 0.70 4.18
CA HIS A 8 1.32 0.33 5.45
C HIS A 8 2.37 -0.16 6.44
N PRO A 9 2.11 -0.08 7.75
CA PRO A 9 3.02 -0.65 8.72
C PRO A 9 3.07 -2.18 8.66
N ARG A 10 4.22 -2.78 8.98
CA ARG A 10 4.41 -4.24 8.92
C ARG A 10 3.56 -4.99 9.95
N ASN A 11 3.39 -4.43 11.14
CA ASN A 11 2.47 -4.96 12.13
C ASN A 11 1.06 -4.43 11.84
N ALA A 12 0.13 -5.33 11.56
CA ALA A 12 -1.22 -4.98 11.16
C ALA A 12 -2.00 -4.25 12.27
N ASP A 13 -1.71 -4.59 13.53
CA ASP A 13 -2.42 -4.10 14.71
C ASP A 13 -1.87 -2.79 15.28
N ALA A 14 -0.74 -2.33 14.74
CA ALA A 14 -0.03 -1.20 15.30
C ALA A 14 -0.83 0.11 15.26
N GLU A 15 -0.75 0.83 16.37
CA GLU A 15 -1.35 2.14 16.55
C GLU A 15 -0.31 3.20 16.24
N ILE A 16 -0.51 3.89 15.12
CA ILE A 16 0.36 4.98 14.69
C ILE A 16 -0.36 6.29 14.96
N ASP A 17 0.33 7.18 15.68
CA ASP A 17 -0.16 8.55 15.88
C ASP A 17 -0.23 9.25 14.51
N ARG A 18 -1.47 9.46 14.06
CA ARG A 18 -1.76 10.09 12.79
C ARG A 18 -1.25 11.53 12.72
N GLN A 19 -1.31 12.27 13.84
CA GLN A 19 -0.90 13.67 13.86
C GLN A 19 0.61 13.78 13.74
N GLU A 20 1.35 12.97 14.51
CA GLU A 20 2.81 12.96 14.43
C GLU A 20 3.30 12.47 13.06
N LEU A 21 2.67 11.43 12.49
CA LEU A 21 2.97 10.96 11.14
C LEU A 21 2.78 12.08 10.09
N LEU A 22 1.64 12.77 10.12
CA LEU A 22 1.36 13.85 9.17
C LEU A 22 2.33 15.03 9.34
N LYS A 23 2.67 15.38 10.58
CA LYS A 23 3.65 16.43 10.89
C LYS A 23 5.02 16.09 10.32
N GLU A 24 5.50 14.86 10.51
CA GLU A 24 6.78 14.41 9.97
C GLU A 24 6.78 14.38 8.42
N LEU A 25 5.71 13.88 7.81
CA LEU A 25 5.58 13.88 6.34
C LEU A 25 5.53 15.31 5.77
N LYS A 26 4.94 16.28 6.48
CA LYS A 26 5.00 17.70 6.13
C LYS A 26 6.41 18.26 6.31
N ALA A 27 7.09 17.94 7.41
CA ALA A 27 8.43 18.44 7.73
C ALA A 27 9.48 18.02 6.68
N ILE A 28 9.39 16.80 6.14
CA ILE A 28 10.29 16.33 5.08
C ILE A 28 9.89 16.80 3.68
N GLY A 29 8.80 17.56 3.54
CA GLY A 29 8.28 18.06 2.26
C GLY A 29 7.58 17.01 1.40
N PHE A 30 7.23 15.85 1.98
CA PHE A 30 6.42 14.81 1.31
C PHE A 30 4.97 15.24 1.18
N LEU A 31 4.44 15.95 2.18
CA LEU A 31 3.14 16.64 2.15
C LEU A 31 3.31 18.15 2.18
N GLN A 32 2.30 18.89 1.68
CA GLN A 32 2.28 20.35 1.84
C GLN A 32 2.05 20.73 3.31
N PRO A 33 2.75 21.75 3.83
CA PRO A 33 2.47 22.34 5.13
C PRO A 33 1.24 23.25 5.02
N ASP A 34 0.07 22.67 4.73
CA ASP A 34 -1.19 23.41 4.73
C ASP A 34 -1.76 23.43 6.17
N PRO A 35 -2.19 24.59 6.71
CA PRO A 35 -2.95 24.67 7.96
C PRO A 35 -4.33 24.01 7.86
N SER A 36 -4.85 23.77 6.64
CA SER A 36 -6.03 22.94 6.45
C SER A 36 -5.74 21.46 6.77
N SER A 37 -6.76 20.72 7.19
CA SER A 37 -6.68 19.27 7.39
C SER A 37 -6.55 18.48 6.08
N ALA A 38 -6.48 19.16 4.92
CA ALA A 38 -6.36 18.50 3.63
C ALA A 38 -4.95 17.93 3.44
N ILE A 39 -4.88 16.69 2.96
CA ILE A 39 -3.63 16.05 2.58
C ILE A 39 -3.36 16.40 1.12
N ARG A 40 -2.23 17.07 0.87
CA ARG A 40 -1.78 17.45 -0.47
C ARG A 40 -0.32 17.04 -0.66
N PRO A 41 0.07 16.58 -1.87
CA PRO A 41 1.46 16.27 -2.16
C PRO A 41 2.39 17.47 -1.97
N GLY A 42 3.47 17.27 -1.22
CA GLY A 42 4.50 18.27 -1.01
C GLY A 42 5.48 18.37 -2.19
N PRO A 43 6.31 19.43 -2.22
CA PRO A 43 7.25 19.69 -3.32
C PRO A 43 8.32 18.60 -3.49
N LYS A 44 8.56 17.79 -2.44
CA LYS A 44 9.56 16.71 -2.45
C LYS A 44 8.96 15.33 -2.65
N LEU A 45 7.66 15.21 -2.95
CA LEU A 45 7.01 13.90 -3.15
C LEU A 45 7.84 12.99 -4.09
N MET A 46 8.29 13.54 -5.22
CA MET A 46 9.02 12.77 -6.23
C MET A 46 10.43 12.35 -5.79
N GLU A 47 11.04 13.01 -4.80
CA GLU A 47 12.30 12.56 -4.20
C GLU A 47 12.11 11.28 -3.38
N PHE A 48 10.89 11.03 -2.90
CA PHE A 48 10.55 9.91 -2.05
C PHE A 48 9.96 8.70 -2.81
N ILE A 49 9.80 8.83 -4.13
CA ILE A 49 9.24 7.81 -5.01
C ILE A 49 10.23 7.50 -6.13
N THR A 50 10.64 6.24 -6.23
CA THR A 50 11.59 5.78 -7.25
C THR A 50 10.83 5.19 -8.43
N TYR A 51 10.89 5.87 -9.58
CA TYR A 51 10.30 5.38 -10.83
C TYR A 51 11.24 4.39 -11.52
N LEU A 52 10.70 3.23 -11.88
CA LEU A 52 11.43 2.08 -12.42
C LEU A 52 11.35 2.08 -13.96
N GLY A 53 11.94 3.09 -14.60
CA GLY A 53 12.03 3.19 -16.07
C GLY A 53 11.70 4.59 -16.61
N CYS A 54 11.58 4.71 -17.94
CA CYS A 54 11.10 5.92 -18.60
C CYS A 54 9.58 6.02 -18.43
N SER A 55 9.09 6.38 -17.24
CA SER A 55 7.65 6.63 -17.07
C SER A 55 7.24 7.83 -17.94
N PRO A 56 6.31 7.64 -18.89
CA PRO A 56 5.89 8.71 -19.81
C PRO A 56 5.18 9.87 -19.10
N ALA A 57 4.72 9.67 -17.85
CA ALA A 57 4.06 10.70 -17.05
C ALA A 57 4.96 11.88 -16.64
N LEU A 58 6.29 11.72 -16.73
CA LEU A 58 7.24 12.80 -16.42
C LEU A 58 7.43 13.81 -17.58
N SER A 59 6.85 13.54 -18.76
CA SER A 59 7.20 14.24 -20.01
C SER A 59 6.40 15.52 -20.27
N SER A 60 5.38 15.84 -19.48
CA SER A 60 4.52 17.00 -19.74
C SER A 60 3.84 17.47 -18.46
N GLY A 61 4.41 18.50 -17.81
CA GLY A 61 3.72 19.36 -16.84
C GLY A 61 3.06 18.63 -15.66
N GLY A 62 3.84 18.32 -14.62
CA GLY A 62 3.37 17.97 -13.28
C GLY A 62 2.48 16.73 -13.22
N VAL A 63 3.03 15.60 -12.79
CA VAL A 63 2.19 14.48 -12.36
C VAL A 63 1.26 15.00 -11.25
N GLU A 64 -0.04 15.10 -11.55
CA GLU A 64 -1.08 15.37 -10.54
C GLU A 64 -1.20 14.15 -9.63
N ALA A 65 -0.20 13.99 -8.76
CA ALA A 65 -0.25 13.01 -7.71
C ALA A 65 -1.27 13.46 -6.66
N SER A 66 -1.88 12.49 -6.00
CA SER A 66 -2.69 12.66 -4.82
C SER A 66 -2.14 11.76 -3.74
N VAL A 67 -2.22 12.22 -2.49
CA VAL A 67 -1.86 11.43 -1.32
C VAL A 67 -3.06 11.38 -0.40
N LYS A 68 -3.46 10.18 0.01
CA LYS A 68 -4.53 9.96 0.98
C LYS A 68 -4.01 9.15 2.16
N LEU A 69 -4.56 9.38 3.34
CA LEU A 69 -4.26 8.61 4.53
C LEU A 69 -5.54 7.99 5.08
N HIS A 70 -5.62 6.68 4.96
CA HIS A 70 -6.77 5.89 5.39
C HIS A 70 -6.49 5.24 6.74
N SER A 71 -7.51 5.19 7.61
CA SER A 71 -7.38 4.63 8.96
C SER A 71 -8.67 3.93 9.40
N TRP A 72 -8.52 2.80 10.08
CA TRP A 72 -9.60 1.99 10.64
C TRP A 72 -9.34 1.66 12.10
N GLU A 73 -10.41 1.41 12.87
CA GLU A 73 -10.32 1.01 14.27
C GLU A 73 -9.67 -0.37 14.44
N ALA A 74 -9.89 -1.28 13.50
CA ALA A 74 -9.32 -2.63 13.47
C ALA A 74 -8.59 -2.90 12.14
N PRO A 75 -7.63 -3.85 12.09
CA PRO A 75 -6.91 -4.13 10.86
C PRO A 75 -7.81 -4.72 9.78
N VAL A 76 -7.83 -4.07 8.62
CA VAL A 76 -8.60 -4.49 7.45
C VAL A 76 -7.68 -4.99 6.34
N TRP A 77 -8.18 -5.89 5.51
CA TRP A 77 -7.53 -6.26 4.26
C TRP A 77 -7.85 -5.25 3.17
N LEU A 78 -6.84 -4.82 2.42
CA LEU A 78 -6.98 -3.97 1.25
C LEU A 78 -6.23 -4.59 0.06
N GLY A 79 -6.83 -4.52 -1.12
CA GLY A 79 -6.30 -5.06 -2.38
C GLY A 79 -6.90 -6.40 -2.76
N GLY A 80 -6.11 -7.25 -3.40
CA GLY A 80 -6.50 -8.56 -3.89
C GLY A 80 -6.52 -8.67 -5.42
N GLU A 81 -6.41 -7.55 -6.15
CA GLU A 81 -6.13 -7.59 -7.58
C GLU A 81 -4.71 -8.08 -7.83
N ALA A 82 -4.59 -9.36 -8.17
CA ALA A 82 -3.34 -10.02 -8.42
C ALA A 82 -2.54 -9.31 -9.53
N ILE A 83 -1.38 -8.74 -9.16
CA ILE A 83 -0.37 -8.21 -10.09
C ILE A 83 0.50 -9.35 -10.62
N ASP A 84 0.67 -10.37 -9.79
CA ASP A 84 1.36 -11.61 -10.08
C ASP A 84 0.46 -12.79 -9.70
N ARG A 85 0.74 -13.96 -10.26
CA ARG A 85 -0.03 -15.18 -9.99
C ARG A 85 0.06 -15.56 -8.51
N LEU A 86 -1.08 -15.49 -7.82
CA LEU A 86 -1.24 -15.95 -6.44
C LEU A 86 -1.44 -17.47 -6.40
N ARG A 87 -0.96 -18.12 -5.33
CA ARG A 87 -1.04 -19.56 -5.14
C ARG A 87 -1.33 -19.91 -3.69
N PHE A 88 -2.11 -20.96 -3.50
CA PHE A 88 -2.34 -21.52 -2.17
C PHE A 88 -1.04 -22.10 -1.60
N PRO A 89 -0.69 -21.78 -0.34
CA PRO A 89 0.40 -22.41 0.39
C PRO A 89 0.24 -23.93 0.46
N GLY A 90 1.36 -24.65 0.45
CA GLY A 90 1.39 -26.11 0.50
C GLY A 90 1.15 -26.77 -0.85
N CYS A 91 -0.04 -26.59 -1.45
CA CYS A 91 -0.40 -27.28 -2.70
C CYS A 91 0.02 -26.56 -3.97
N GLY A 92 0.22 -25.22 -3.92
CA GLY A 92 0.65 -24.43 -5.06
C GLY A 92 -0.40 -24.20 -6.15
N HIS A 93 -1.64 -24.67 -5.98
CA HIS A 93 -2.76 -24.38 -6.90
C HIS A 93 -2.99 -22.87 -7.00
N ALA A 94 -3.39 -22.40 -8.17
CA ALA A 94 -3.57 -20.98 -8.43
C ALA A 94 -4.81 -20.44 -7.70
N ILE A 95 -4.71 -19.23 -7.17
CA ILE A 95 -5.86 -18.50 -6.62
C ILE A 95 -6.45 -17.68 -7.77
N ALA A 96 -7.71 -17.96 -8.12
CA ALA A 96 -8.38 -17.33 -9.26
C ALA A 96 -8.62 -15.83 -9.05
N SER A 97 -9.02 -15.44 -7.83
CA SER A 97 -9.27 -14.05 -7.45
C SER A 97 -8.83 -13.81 -6.01
N GLY A 98 -7.82 -12.96 -5.82
CA GLY A 98 -7.37 -12.57 -4.49
C GLY A 98 -8.41 -11.70 -3.77
N ALA A 99 -9.10 -10.83 -4.49
CA ALA A 99 -10.17 -9.99 -3.94
C ALA A 99 -11.33 -10.85 -3.40
N ALA A 100 -11.79 -11.83 -4.18
CA ALA A 100 -12.84 -12.74 -3.73
C ALA A 100 -12.38 -13.60 -2.53
N LEU A 101 -11.10 -13.97 -2.49
CA LEU A 101 -10.52 -14.69 -1.35
C LEU A 101 -10.51 -13.85 -0.08
N ILE A 102 -10.18 -12.55 -0.19
CA ILE A 102 -10.26 -11.59 0.93
C ILE A 102 -11.70 -11.42 1.42
N GLU A 103 -12.65 -11.29 0.50
CA GLU A 103 -14.08 -11.17 0.81
C GLU A 103 -14.63 -12.42 1.51
N GLN A 104 -14.17 -13.61 1.10
CA GLN A 104 -14.51 -14.87 1.76
C GLN A 104 -13.96 -14.93 3.19
N GLY A 105 -12.78 -14.35 3.44
CA GLY A 105 -12.18 -14.29 4.76
C GLY A 105 -11.46 -15.57 5.18
N ASP A 106 -11.16 -15.64 6.48
CA ASP A 106 -10.48 -16.76 7.10
C ASP A 106 -11.45 -17.79 7.70
N PRO A 107 -11.10 -19.10 7.68
CA PRO A 107 -9.97 -19.68 6.94
C PRO A 107 -10.28 -19.80 5.44
N TRP A 108 -9.27 -19.66 4.59
CA TRP A 108 -9.42 -20.05 3.18
C TRP A 108 -9.39 -21.57 3.03
N GLN A 109 -9.98 -22.06 1.93
CA GLN A 109 -9.88 -23.45 1.51
C GLN A 109 -9.57 -23.53 0.02
N CYS A 110 -8.55 -24.31 -0.35
CA CYS A 110 -8.24 -24.60 -1.75
C CYS A 110 -9.33 -25.50 -2.34
N PRO A 111 -9.96 -25.12 -3.46
CA PRO A 111 -11.04 -25.91 -4.06
C PRO A 111 -10.56 -27.24 -4.66
N ASP A 112 -9.28 -27.32 -5.07
CA ASP A 112 -8.74 -28.50 -5.76
C ASP A 112 -8.25 -29.60 -4.82
N CYS A 113 -7.62 -29.25 -3.69
CA CYS A 113 -7.05 -30.22 -2.76
C CYS A 113 -7.63 -30.17 -1.34
N GLY A 114 -8.52 -29.20 -1.05
CA GLY A 114 -9.15 -29.04 0.25
C GLY A 114 -8.25 -28.47 1.35
N ASN A 115 -6.97 -28.16 1.06
CA ASN A 115 -6.06 -27.57 2.04
C ASN A 115 -6.61 -26.24 2.58
N ARG A 116 -6.32 -25.92 3.85
CA ARG A 116 -6.81 -24.73 4.53
C ARG A 116 -5.67 -23.91 5.13
N GLY A 117 -5.94 -22.64 5.40
CA GLY A 117 -5.04 -21.77 6.14
C GLY A 117 -5.60 -20.37 6.27
N ASP A 118 -4.74 -19.44 6.68
CA ASP A 118 -5.11 -18.05 6.91
C ASP A 118 -4.68 -17.14 5.76
N LEU A 119 -5.39 -16.07 5.46
CA LEU A 119 -5.09 -15.08 4.44
C LEU A 119 -3.69 -14.51 4.65
N ALA A 120 -3.24 -14.38 5.91
CA ALA A 120 -1.90 -13.93 6.25
C ALA A 120 -0.78 -14.87 5.75
N SER A 121 -1.09 -16.15 5.50
CA SER A 121 -0.15 -17.13 4.95
C SER A 121 -0.01 -17.07 3.43
N ILE A 122 -0.95 -16.41 2.73
CA ILE A 122 -0.88 -16.24 1.28
C ILE A 122 0.29 -15.32 0.93
N GLY A 123 1.13 -15.76 -0.01
CA GLY A 123 2.15 -14.91 -0.59
C GLY A 123 1.53 -13.88 -1.54
N TRP A 124 0.98 -12.78 -1.00
CA TRP A 124 0.24 -11.76 -1.76
C TRP A 124 1.03 -10.99 -2.82
N ARG A 125 2.34 -11.24 -3.01
CA ARG A 125 3.17 -10.66 -4.09
C ARG A 125 2.90 -9.16 -4.39
N ARG A 126 2.84 -8.32 -3.35
CA ARG A 126 2.58 -6.87 -3.48
C ARG A 126 1.19 -6.52 -4.07
N SER A 127 0.19 -7.37 -3.90
CA SER A 127 -1.19 -7.10 -4.36
C SER A 127 -2.21 -6.92 -3.23
N ALA A 128 -1.84 -7.15 -1.97
CA ALA A 128 -2.71 -6.93 -0.82
C ALA A 128 -1.92 -6.80 0.47
N ALA A 129 -2.54 -6.18 1.48
CA ALA A 129 -2.03 -6.15 2.84
C ALA A 129 -3.16 -6.04 3.88
N ARG A 130 -2.83 -6.38 5.13
CA ARG A 130 -3.68 -6.18 6.30
C ARG A 130 -3.06 -5.15 7.22
N ALA A 131 -3.77 -4.07 7.52
CA ALA A 131 -3.32 -3.02 8.44
C ALA A 131 -4.48 -2.15 8.93
N ARG A 132 -4.24 -1.35 9.97
CA ARG A 132 -5.16 -0.29 10.42
C ARG A 132 -4.97 1.03 9.68
N LEU A 133 -3.80 1.26 9.09
CA LEU A 133 -3.43 2.52 8.48
C LEU A 133 -2.74 2.29 7.14
N PHE A 134 -3.16 3.06 6.13
CA PHE A 134 -2.61 2.99 4.78
C PHE A 134 -2.39 4.39 4.23
N LEU A 135 -1.17 4.65 3.76
CA LEU A 135 -0.82 5.83 2.98
C LEU A 135 -0.93 5.47 1.49
N GLU A 136 -1.87 6.07 0.80
CA GLU A 136 -2.11 5.88 -0.63
C GLU A 136 -1.45 7.00 -1.44
N ILE A 137 -0.78 6.63 -2.53
CA ILE A 137 -0.19 7.55 -3.50
C ILE A 137 -0.71 7.16 -4.89
N SER A 138 -1.38 8.11 -5.54
CA SER A 138 -2.13 7.86 -6.78
C SER A 138 -1.93 8.99 -7.79
N PRO A 139 -1.91 8.72 -9.10
CA PRO A 139 -1.86 7.39 -9.71
C PRO A 139 -0.43 6.83 -9.70
N ILE A 140 -0.27 5.54 -9.39
CA ILE A 140 0.96 4.78 -9.60
C ILE A 140 0.59 3.39 -10.13
N PHE A 141 0.99 3.06 -11.35
CA PHE A 141 0.74 1.74 -11.91
C PHE A 141 1.67 0.68 -11.29
N PRO A 142 1.23 -0.59 -11.23
CA PRO A 142 2.08 -1.67 -10.73
C PRO A 142 3.42 -1.72 -11.45
N ARG A 143 4.50 -1.82 -10.68
CA ARG A 143 5.90 -1.85 -11.16
C ARG A 143 6.39 -0.57 -11.83
N GLU A 144 5.58 0.48 -11.88
CA GLU A 144 5.99 1.78 -12.42
C GLU A 144 6.88 2.53 -11.43
N ALA A 145 6.48 2.55 -10.16
CA ALA A 145 7.24 3.21 -9.10
C ALA A 145 7.14 2.46 -7.79
N VAL A 146 8.16 2.64 -6.94
CA VAL A 146 8.25 2.07 -5.60
C VAL A 146 8.57 3.17 -4.60
N PRO A 147 8.24 3.01 -3.31
CA PRO A 147 8.71 3.98 -2.33
C PRO A 147 10.22 3.87 -2.20
N SER A 148 10.88 5.03 -2.10
CA SER A 148 12.31 5.09 -1.81
C SER A 148 12.61 4.55 -0.41
N ASP A 149 13.83 4.07 -0.20
CA ASP A 149 14.30 3.67 1.12
C ASP A 149 14.23 4.84 2.12
N ALA A 150 14.54 6.07 1.67
CA ALA A 150 14.43 7.27 2.49
C ALA A 150 13.01 7.51 3.03
N LEU A 151 11.98 7.21 2.23
CA LEU A 151 10.59 7.32 2.70
C LEU A 151 10.28 6.24 3.75
N LEU A 152 10.68 4.99 3.48
CA LEU A 152 10.43 3.87 4.38
C LEU A 152 11.16 4.05 5.71
N ASP A 153 12.38 4.57 5.69
CA ASP A 153 13.17 4.87 6.89
C ASP A 153 12.52 5.98 7.72
N ARG A 154 12.03 7.05 7.09
CA ARG A 154 11.30 8.13 7.78
C ARG A 154 10.02 7.64 8.42
N LEU A 155 9.24 6.84 7.68
CA LEU A 155 8.03 6.20 8.21
C LEU A 155 8.34 5.28 9.39
N GLN A 156 9.43 4.51 9.32
CA GLN A 156 9.87 3.67 10.43
C GLN A 156 10.31 4.48 11.65
N GLN A 157 11.04 5.58 11.46
CA GLN A 157 11.49 6.45 12.55
C GLN A 157 10.33 7.04 13.34
N VAL A 158 9.30 7.57 12.65
CA VAL A 158 8.13 8.18 13.32
C VAL A 158 7.19 7.15 13.93
N SER A 159 7.06 5.97 13.31
CA SER A 159 6.10 4.95 13.73
C SER A 159 6.67 3.88 14.68
N GLY A 160 7.99 3.83 14.83
CA GLY A 160 8.68 2.81 15.63
C GLY A 160 8.74 1.42 14.99
N GLN A 161 8.35 1.25 13.72
CA GLN A 161 8.28 -0.07 13.09
C GLN A 161 8.47 -0.04 11.57
N PRO A 162 8.92 -1.15 10.95
CA PRO A 162 9.11 -1.20 9.51
C PRO A 162 7.80 -1.02 8.74
N TRP A 163 7.87 -0.36 7.58
CA TRP A 163 6.76 -0.24 6.64
C TRP A 163 6.94 -1.17 5.45
N ARG A 164 5.82 -1.55 4.85
CA ARG A 164 5.73 -2.34 3.63
C ARG A 164 4.80 -1.64 2.65
N TRP A 165 4.76 -2.15 1.44
CA TRP A 165 3.96 -1.57 0.38
C TRP A 165 3.43 -2.65 -0.57
N PHE A 166 2.36 -2.29 -1.28
CA PHE A 166 1.70 -3.09 -2.31
C PHE A 166 0.99 -2.14 -3.29
N TYR A 167 0.54 -2.66 -4.43
CA TYR A 167 -0.33 -1.92 -5.33
C TYR A 167 -1.75 -2.48 -5.29
N SER A 168 -2.72 -1.59 -5.47
CA SER A 168 -4.14 -1.93 -5.58
C SER A 168 -4.83 -0.85 -6.41
N ARG A 169 -6.04 -1.12 -6.87
CA ARG A 169 -6.88 -0.07 -7.45
C ARG A 169 -7.28 0.92 -6.36
N SER A 170 -7.33 2.22 -6.70
CA SER A 170 -7.93 3.24 -5.84
C SER A 170 -9.44 3.00 -5.77
N ARG A 171 -9.95 2.39 -4.71
CA ARG A 171 -11.40 2.15 -4.48
C ARG A 171 -11.94 2.84 -3.23
N LEU A 172 -11.17 3.77 -2.65
CA LEU A 172 -11.50 4.51 -1.42
C LEU A 172 -11.70 6.00 -1.67
#